data_AF-A0A1V5FHV7-F1
#
_entry.id   AF-A0A1V5FHV7-F1
#
_cell.length_a   1.000
_cell.length_b   1.000
_cell.length_c   1.000
_cell.angle_alpha   90.00
_cell.angle_beta   90.00
_cell.angle_gamma   90.00
#
_symmetry.space_group_name_H-M   'P 1'
#
loop_
_entity.id
_entity.type
_entity.pdbx_description
1 polymer ?
#
loop_
_entity_poly.entity_id
_entity_poly.type
_entity_poly.pdbx_seq_one_letter_code
_entity_poly.pdbx_strand_id
1 'polypeptide(L)'
;MDLAARNPRVVERLRAAYEDWWAGLQPAFADYTRIVLGAEAGNPARLMAHDLHEKPCYSQQGVKSGDAADGFWAVEIAREGEYEFALRRWPEELDLPIRAAGPGKALDYSEARVQIGGLEASALVGEEDKAALVRLRLPAGAARLRATFLDSRGQENAAYYVHATRLE
;
A
#
# COMPACT_ATOMS: atom_id res chain seq x y z
N MET A 1 -5.62 -14.04 39.89
CA MET A 1 -6.54 -13.12 40.58
C MET A 1 -6.94 -12.04 39.60
N ASP A 2 -8.23 -11.87 39.33
CA ASP A 2 -8.72 -10.82 38.44
C ASP A 2 -8.80 -9.49 39.20
N LEU A 3 -7.91 -8.55 38.85
CA LEU A 3 -7.84 -7.23 39.48
C LEU A 3 -8.96 -6.30 38.98
N ALA A 4 -9.46 -6.50 37.76
CA ALA A 4 -10.51 -5.67 37.17
C ALA A 4 -11.86 -5.95 37.85
N ALA A 5 -12.19 -7.22 38.08
CA ALA A 5 -13.40 -7.63 38.80
C ALA A 5 -13.49 -7.03 40.22
N ARG A 6 -12.35 -6.75 40.86
CA ARG A 6 -12.28 -6.17 42.21
C ARG A 6 -12.33 -4.64 42.22
N ASN A 7 -12.22 -3.98 41.06
CA ASN A 7 -12.15 -2.52 40.94
C ASN A 7 -13.12 -1.98 39.86
N PRO A 8 -14.43 -2.29 39.92
CA PRO A 8 -15.38 -1.95 38.85
C PRO A 8 -15.48 -0.45 38.58
N ARG A 9 -15.39 0.39 39.62
CA ARG A 9 -15.41 1.86 39.47
C ARG A 9 -14.19 2.40 38.71
N VAL A 10 -13.02 1.79 38.89
CA VAL A 10 -11.81 2.17 38.16
C VAL A 10 -11.94 1.78 36.69
N VAL A 11 -12.49 0.58 36.42
CA VAL A 11 -12.76 0.10 35.06
C VAL A 11 -13.75 1.02 34.34
N GLU A 12 -14.85 1.39 34.99
CA GLU A 12 -15.86 2.29 34.44
C GLU A 12 -15.26 3.66 34.09
N ARG A 13 -14.50 4.26 35.02
CA ARG A 13 -13.82 5.54 34.78
C ARG A 13 -12.85 5.50 33.60
N LEU A 14 -12.06 4.44 33.49
CA LEU A 14 -11.09 4.29 32.40
C LEU A 14 -11.77 4.04 31.05
N ARG A 15 -12.87 3.27 31.03
CA ARG A 15 -13.67 3.07 29.82
C ARG A 15 -14.32 4.37 29.36
N ALA A 16 -14.96 5.12 30.26
CA ALA A 16 -15.54 6.42 29.92
C ALA A 16 -14.50 7.38 29.33
N ALA A 17 -13.33 7.48 29.98
CA ALA A 17 -12.23 8.31 29.48
C ALA A 17 -11.71 7.84 28.11
N TYR A 18 -11.69 6.52 27.85
CA TYR A 18 -11.31 5.96 26.56
C TYR A 18 -12.33 6.33 25.47
N GLU A 19 -13.63 6.15 25.72
CA GLU A 19 -14.69 6.48 24.77
C GLU A 19 -14.73 7.97 24.45
N ASP A 20 -14.60 8.84 25.47
CA ASP A 20 -14.55 10.30 25.30
C ASP A 20 -13.35 10.72 24.44
N TRP A 21 -12.17 10.14 24.72
CA TRP A 21 -10.98 10.37 23.92
C TRP A 21 -11.14 9.85 22.48
N TRP A 22 -11.70 8.65 22.31
CA TRP A 22 -11.92 8.03 21.02
C TRP A 22 -12.89 8.85 20.14
N ALA A 23 -14.02 9.29 20.71
CA ALA A 23 -14.98 10.16 20.04
C ALA A 23 -14.35 11.50 19.63
N GLY A 24 -13.47 12.05 20.48
CA GLY A 24 -12.73 13.28 20.18
C GLY A 24 -11.77 13.17 18.99
N LEU A 25 -11.29 11.96 18.66
CA LEU A 25 -10.38 11.72 17.53
C LEU A 25 -11.09 11.47 16.20
N GLN A 26 -12.34 11.02 16.21
CA GLN A 26 -13.08 10.65 14.99
C GLN A 26 -13.09 11.73 13.89
N PRO A 27 -13.22 13.04 14.18
CA PRO A 27 -13.23 14.08 13.14
C PRO A 27 -11.93 14.13 12.31
N ALA A 28 -10.79 13.77 12.90
CA ALA A 28 -9.50 13.78 12.22
C ALA A 28 -9.27 12.54 11.36
N PHE A 29 -10.13 11.51 11.42
CA PHE A 29 -9.94 10.27 10.65
C PHE A 29 -10.19 10.45 9.14
N ALA A 30 -10.83 11.55 8.73
CA ALA A 30 -10.95 11.91 7.33
C ALA A 30 -9.62 12.41 6.73
N ASP A 31 -8.68 12.82 7.58
CA ASP A 31 -7.37 13.32 7.17
C ASP A 31 -6.34 12.20 7.15
N TYR A 32 -5.73 11.99 5.98
CA TYR A 32 -4.63 11.04 5.84
C TYR A 32 -3.29 11.75 5.97
N THR A 33 -2.38 11.15 6.75
CA THR A 33 -0.94 11.39 6.59
C THR A 33 -0.53 10.80 5.26
N ARG A 34 -0.10 11.65 4.33
CA ARG A 34 0.18 11.27 2.95
C ARG A 34 1.66 11.02 2.72
N ILE A 35 1.96 9.96 1.97
CA ILE A 35 3.31 9.70 1.46
C ILE A 35 3.56 10.65 0.28
N VAL A 36 4.61 11.46 0.37
CA VAL A 36 4.95 12.46 -0.66
C VAL A 36 5.69 11.79 -1.81
N LEU A 37 5.20 11.95 -3.04
CA LEU A 37 5.79 11.41 -4.26
C LEU A 37 6.41 12.51 -5.13
N GLY A 38 7.64 12.29 -5.60
CA GLY A 38 8.33 13.20 -6.53
C GLY A 38 9.00 14.42 -5.88
N ALA A 39 9.15 14.43 -4.55
CA ALA A 39 10.03 15.35 -3.84
C ALA A 39 11.50 14.97 -4.05
N GLU A 40 12.39 15.95 -4.24
CA GLU A 40 13.80 15.72 -4.60
C GLU A 40 14.56 14.87 -3.55
N ALA A 41 14.31 15.09 -2.27
CA ALA A 41 14.94 14.35 -1.18
C ALA A 41 14.43 12.90 -1.02
N GLY A 42 13.36 12.52 -1.73
CA GLY A 42 12.66 11.23 -1.57
C GLY A 42 12.21 10.63 -2.90
N ASN A 43 12.96 10.86 -3.98
CA ASN A 43 12.71 10.30 -5.30
C ASN A 43 13.79 9.25 -5.64
N PRO A 44 13.46 7.94 -5.75
CA PRO A 44 12.12 7.36 -5.69
C PRO A 44 11.54 7.23 -4.29
N ALA A 45 10.21 7.34 -4.18
CA ALA A 45 9.48 7.03 -2.96
C ALA A 45 9.13 5.53 -2.92
N ARG A 46 9.27 4.90 -1.75
CA ARG A 46 8.98 3.47 -1.56
C ARG A 46 7.70 3.30 -0.76
N LEU A 47 6.73 2.58 -1.30
CA LEU A 47 5.46 2.25 -0.66
C LEU A 47 5.36 0.74 -0.45
N MET A 48 4.78 0.33 0.69
CA MET A 48 4.69 -1.07 1.10
C MET A 48 3.23 -1.44 1.36
N ALA A 49 2.85 -2.70 1.18
CA ALA A 49 1.50 -3.17 1.51
C ALA A 49 1.12 -3.00 2.99
N HIS A 50 2.09 -2.78 3.88
CA HIS A 50 1.86 -2.42 5.27
C HIS A 50 1.17 -1.05 5.41
N ASP A 51 1.44 -0.13 4.49
CA ASP A 51 0.96 1.27 4.52
C ASP A 51 -0.40 1.45 3.84
N LEU A 52 -0.99 0.36 3.32
CA LEU A 52 -2.32 0.39 2.72
C LEU A 52 -3.37 0.74 3.78
N HIS A 53 -4.25 1.66 3.43
CA HIS A 53 -5.52 1.81 4.12
C HIS A 53 -6.45 0.64 3.74
N GLU A 54 -7.38 0.29 4.65
CA GLU A 54 -8.37 -0.80 4.50
C GLU A 54 -7.83 -2.21 4.78
N LYS A 55 -7.15 -2.87 3.85
CA LYS A 55 -6.69 -4.26 4.00
C LYS A 55 -5.19 -4.44 3.69
N PRO A 56 -4.31 -3.90 4.55
CA PRO A 56 -2.86 -4.06 4.40
C PRO A 56 -2.35 -5.48 4.67
N CYS A 57 -1.21 -5.80 4.07
CA CYS A 57 -0.40 -6.95 4.45
C CYS A 57 0.70 -6.50 5.42
N TYR A 58 0.52 -6.76 6.71
CA TYR A 58 1.38 -6.23 7.78
C TYR A 58 2.69 -6.98 8.01
N SER A 59 2.86 -8.17 7.43
CA SER A 59 3.99 -9.05 7.78
C SER A 59 4.69 -9.62 6.56
N GLN A 60 6.01 -9.81 6.71
CA GLN A 60 6.82 -10.48 5.71
C GLN A 60 6.40 -11.94 5.52
N GLN A 61 5.81 -12.58 6.54
CA GLN A 61 5.22 -13.90 6.40
C GLN A 61 4.01 -13.86 5.47
N GLY A 62 3.16 -12.84 5.56
CA GLY A 62 2.03 -12.66 4.66
C GLY A 62 2.45 -12.40 3.22
N VAL A 63 3.50 -11.60 3.01
CA VAL A 63 4.11 -11.40 1.69
C VAL A 63 4.59 -12.74 1.08
N LYS A 64 5.29 -13.58 1.87
CA LYS A 64 5.74 -14.91 1.42
C LYS A 64 4.57 -15.83 1.09
N SER A 65 3.55 -15.84 1.94
CA SER A 65 2.32 -16.62 1.76
C SER A 65 1.44 -16.10 0.62
N GLY A 66 1.71 -14.93 0.05
CA GLY A 66 0.85 -14.28 -0.93
C GLY A 66 -0.53 -13.96 -0.34
N ASP A 67 -0.56 -13.42 0.87
CA ASP A 67 -1.79 -13.03 1.56
C ASP A 67 -2.47 -11.88 0.82
N ALA A 68 -3.79 -11.97 0.68
CA ALA A 68 -4.57 -10.97 -0.04
C ALA A 68 -4.53 -9.62 0.68
N ALA A 69 -4.05 -8.60 -0.02
CA ALA A 69 -4.05 -7.20 0.35
C ALA A 69 -4.93 -6.41 -0.63
N ASP A 70 -5.60 -5.39 -0.12
CA ASP A 70 -6.45 -4.49 -0.91
C ASP A 70 -6.53 -3.12 -0.23
N GLY A 71 -6.90 -2.11 -0.99
CA GLY A 71 -7.05 -0.74 -0.55
C GLY A 71 -6.21 0.23 -1.34
N PHE A 72 -5.76 1.30 -0.69
CA PHE A 72 -5.02 2.39 -1.32
C PHE A 72 -3.93 2.97 -0.41
N TRP A 73 -2.91 3.56 -1.02
CA TRP A 73 -2.00 4.48 -0.33
C TRP A 73 -2.53 5.91 -0.44
N ALA A 74 -2.58 6.63 0.67
CA ALA A 74 -2.80 8.06 0.65
C ALA A 74 -1.50 8.76 0.27
N VAL A 75 -1.50 9.48 -0.85
CA VAL A 75 -0.30 10.10 -1.41
C VAL A 75 -0.49 11.59 -1.68
N GLU A 76 0.62 12.32 -1.71
CA GLU A 76 0.69 13.72 -2.10
C GLU A 76 1.69 13.85 -3.25
N ILE A 77 1.20 14.27 -4.42
CA ILE A 77 2.07 14.51 -5.58
C ILE A 77 2.71 15.88 -5.43
N ALA A 78 4.02 15.90 -5.10
CA ALA A 78 4.73 17.13 -4.77
C ALA A 78 4.82 18.11 -5.95
N ARG A 79 4.91 17.59 -7.18
CA ARG A 79 5.08 18.36 -8.42
C ARG A 79 4.34 17.67 -9.55
N GLU A 80 3.71 18.44 -10.42
CA GLU A 80 3.19 17.85 -11.65
C GLU A 80 4.34 17.28 -12.50
N GLY A 81 4.10 16.21 -13.24
CA GLY A 81 5.15 15.58 -14.03
C GLY A 81 4.81 14.17 -14.48
N GLU A 82 5.76 13.54 -15.17
CA GLU A 82 5.68 12.12 -15.51
C GLU A 82 6.23 11.28 -14.35
N TYR A 83 5.46 10.27 -13.96
CA TYR A 83 5.79 9.35 -12.90
C TYR A 83 5.84 7.92 -13.44
N GLU A 84 6.85 7.17 -13.04
CA GLU A 84 6.93 5.72 -13.22
C GLU A 84 6.67 5.02 -11.89
N PHE A 85 5.71 4.10 -11.90
CA PHE A 85 5.39 3.21 -10.80
C PHE A 85 5.92 1.82 -11.14
N ALA A 86 6.92 1.37 -10.37
CA ALA A 86 7.43 0.01 -10.44
C ALA A 86 6.74 -0.85 -9.39
N LEU A 87 5.75 -1.63 -9.82
CA LEU A 87 5.02 -2.57 -8.95
C LEU A 87 5.86 -3.83 -8.82
N ARG A 88 6.08 -4.27 -7.58
CA ARG A 88 6.85 -5.49 -7.29
C ARG A 88 6.12 -6.37 -6.30
N ARG A 89 6.31 -7.67 -6.47
CA ARG A 89 5.91 -8.66 -5.48
C ARG A 89 6.97 -8.84 -4.40
N TRP A 90 8.23 -8.91 -4.80
CA TRP A 90 9.37 -9.05 -3.91
C TRP A 90 10.07 -7.71 -3.71
N PRO A 91 10.65 -7.48 -2.51
CA PRO A 91 11.52 -6.32 -2.30
C PRO A 91 12.68 -6.36 -3.32
N GLU A 92 13.18 -5.19 -3.70
CA GLU A 92 14.18 -5.08 -4.78
C GLU A 92 15.46 -5.86 -4.47
N GLU A 93 15.81 -5.95 -3.20
CA GLU A 93 17.02 -6.59 -2.68
C GLU A 93 17.04 -8.11 -2.91
N LEU A 94 15.87 -8.74 -3.14
CA LEU A 94 15.81 -10.16 -3.50
C LEU A 94 16.03 -10.41 -4.98
N ASP A 95 15.85 -9.40 -5.84
CA ASP A 95 16.08 -9.50 -7.28
C ASP A 95 15.35 -10.67 -7.98
N LEU A 96 14.16 -11.01 -7.47
CA LEU A 96 13.34 -12.14 -7.96
C LEU A 96 12.23 -11.69 -8.92
N PRO A 97 11.88 -12.52 -9.92
CA PRO A 97 10.70 -12.28 -10.75
C PRO A 97 9.40 -12.23 -9.92
N ILE A 98 8.44 -11.43 -10.37
CA ILE A 98 7.12 -11.23 -9.74
C ILE A 98 6.41 -12.59 -9.57
N ARG A 99 6.49 -13.46 -10.56
CA ARG A 99 5.76 -14.75 -10.57
C ARG A 99 6.50 -15.87 -9.85
N ALA A 100 7.80 -15.69 -9.59
CA ALA A 100 8.64 -16.69 -8.96
C ALA A 100 8.25 -16.97 -7.50
N ALA A 101 8.40 -18.22 -7.06
CA ALA A 101 8.08 -18.63 -5.70
C ALA A 101 8.95 -17.96 -4.63
N GLY A 102 10.22 -17.70 -4.94
CA GLY A 102 11.14 -17.09 -4.00
C GLY A 102 11.18 -17.80 -2.64
N PRO A 103 11.21 -17.05 -1.52
CA PRO A 103 11.11 -17.62 -0.17
C PRO A 103 9.67 -18.00 0.24
N GLY A 104 8.72 -18.01 -0.69
CA GLY A 104 7.30 -18.24 -0.45
C GLY A 104 6.67 -19.13 -1.54
N LYS A 105 5.45 -18.82 -1.97
CA LYS A 105 4.73 -19.57 -3.03
C LYS A 105 4.82 -18.87 -4.39
N ALA A 106 4.63 -19.53 -5.53
CA ALA A 106 4.48 -18.82 -6.80
C ALA A 106 3.11 -18.12 -6.88
N LEU A 107 3.03 -16.99 -7.59
CA LEU A 107 1.79 -16.25 -7.83
C LEU A 107 1.67 -15.96 -9.32
N ASP A 108 0.51 -16.25 -9.90
CA ASP A 108 0.30 -16.22 -11.35
C ASP A 108 -0.22 -14.84 -11.81
N TYR A 109 0.49 -13.78 -11.43
CA TYR A 109 0.16 -12.42 -11.86
C TYR A 109 0.50 -12.22 -13.34
N SER A 110 -0.45 -11.69 -14.11
CA SER A 110 -0.35 -11.49 -15.56
C SER A 110 -0.47 -10.03 -15.98
N GLU A 111 -1.09 -9.19 -15.14
CA GLU A 111 -1.24 -7.75 -15.37
C GLU A 111 -0.97 -6.98 -14.07
N ALA A 112 -0.44 -5.79 -14.21
CA ALA A 112 -0.23 -4.80 -13.16
C ALA A 112 -0.99 -3.54 -13.54
N ARG A 113 -1.74 -2.95 -12.59
CA ARG A 113 -2.57 -1.75 -12.81
C ARG A 113 -2.26 -0.69 -11.77
N VAL A 114 -2.21 0.56 -12.21
CA VAL A 114 -2.15 1.74 -11.34
C VAL A 114 -3.38 2.61 -11.58
N GLN A 115 -4.06 2.97 -10.49
CA GLN A 115 -5.14 3.96 -10.48
C GLN A 115 -4.76 5.08 -9.52
N ILE A 116 -4.73 6.32 -10.00
CA ILE A 116 -4.41 7.49 -9.17
C ILE A 116 -5.04 8.76 -9.75
N GLY A 117 -5.72 9.53 -8.91
CA GLY A 117 -6.29 10.83 -9.32
C GLY A 117 -7.31 10.72 -10.48
N GLY A 118 -8.02 9.60 -10.61
CA GLY A 118 -8.95 9.32 -11.71
C GLY A 118 -8.28 8.87 -13.01
N LEU A 119 -6.95 8.79 -13.04
CA LEU A 119 -6.17 8.23 -14.13
C LEU A 119 -5.91 6.74 -13.88
N GLU A 120 -5.81 5.96 -14.95
CA GLU A 120 -5.50 4.53 -14.90
C GLU A 120 -4.56 4.15 -16.04
N ALA A 121 -3.60 3.27 -15.75
CA ALA A 121 -2.82 2.57 -16.75
C ALA A 121 -2.44 1.17 -16.25
N SER A 122 -2.19 0.27 -17.20
CA SER A 122 -1.78 -1.11 -16.93
C SER A 122 -0.53 -1.49 -17.71
N ALA A 123 0.18 -2.50 -17.23
CA ALA A 123 1.28 -3.18 -17.90
C ALA A 123 1.11 -4.70 -17.76
N LEU A 124 1.57 -5.46 -18.77
CA LEU A 124 1.64 -6.91 -18.67
C LEU A 124 2.80 -7.33 -17.75
N VAL A 125 2.66 -8.48 -17.12
CA VAL A 125 3.70 -9.10 -16.28
C VAL A 125 4.24 -10.34 -16.99
N GLY A 126 5.47 -10.26 -17.47
CA GLY A 126 6.22 -11.39 -18.02
C GLY A 126 6.70 -12.38 -16.96
N GLU A 127 7.15 -13.57 -17.41
CA GLU A 127 7.67 -14.63 -16.52
C GLU A 127 8.91 -14.17 -15.72
N GLU A 128 9.80 -13.40 -16.37
CA GLU A 128 11.08 -12.96 -15.81
C GLU A 128 11.04 -11.53 -15.23
N ASP A 129 9.89 -10.86 -15.32
CA ASP A 129 9.77 -9.47 -14.89
C ASP A 129 9.89 -9.35 -13.38
N LYS A 130 10.86 -8.56 -12.92
CA LYS A 130 11.11 -8.27 -11.50
C LYS A 130 10.28 -7.09 -10.99
N ALA A 131 9.82 -6.26 -11.91
CA ALA A 131 8.90 -5.15 -11.67
C ALA A 131 8.02 -4.96 -12.91
N ALA A 132 6.77 -4.57 -12.69
CA ALA A 132 5.89 -4.10 -13.75
C ALA A 132 5.89 -2.57 -13.73
N LEU A 133 6.28 -1.96 -14.85
CA LEU A 133 6.45 -0.51 -14.95
C LEU A 133 5.21 0.12 -15.57
N VAL A 134 4.58 1.04 -14.83
CA VAL A 134 3.42 1.80 -15.29
C VAL A 134 3.75 3.28 -15.24
N ARG A 135 3.58 4.00 -16.35
CA ARG A 135 3.85 5.43 -16.44
C ARG A 135 2.57 6.25 -16.59
N LEU A 136 2.48 7.32 -15.82
CA LEU A 136 1.35 8.26 -15.83
C LEU A 136 1.86 9.68 -15.66
N ARG A 137 1.21 10.64 -16.34
CA ARG A 137 1.42 12.07 -16.10
C ARG A 137 0.42 12.55 -15.05
N LEU A 138 0.91 13.07 -13.93
CA LEU A 138 0.10 13.41 -12.77
C LEU A 138 0.11 14.91 -12.49
N PRO A 139 -1.03 15.52 -12.12
CA PRO A 139 -1.04 16.85 -11.53
C PRO A 139 -0.50 16.80 -10.09
N ALA A 140 -0.02 17.94 -9.59
CA ALA A 140 0.31 18.08 -8.17
C ALA A 140 -0.96 18.02 -7.31
N GLY A 141 -0.84 17.51 -6.09
CA GLY A 141 -1.93 17.45 -5.12
C GLY A 141 -2.14 16.08 -4.48
N ALA A 142 -3.05 16.07 -3.51
CA ALA A 142 -3.48 14.87 -2.79
C ALA A 142 -4.21 13.88 -3.71
N ALA A 143 -3.86 12.59 -3.59
CA ALA A 143 -4.52 11.52 -4.31
C ALA A 143 -4.58 10.22 -3.50
N ARG A 144 -5.44 9.30 -3.94
CA ARG A 144 -5.40 7.89 -3.53
C ARG A 144 -4.77 7.09 -4.65
N LEU A 145 -3.72 6.34 -4.32
CA LEU A 145 -3.03 5.43 -5.23
C LEU A 145 -3.52 4.01 -4.95
N ARG A 146 -4.05 3.33 -5.97
CA ARG A 146 -4.19 1.87 -5.98
C ARG A 146 -3.19 1.31 -6.98
N ALA A 147 -2.45 0.30 -6.57
CA ALA A 147 -1.49 -0.39 -7.41
C ALA A 147 -1.71 -1.89 -7.19
N THR A 148 -2.25 -2.58 -8.19
CA THR A 148 -2.74 -3.96 -8.07
C THR A 148 -2.13 -4.86 -9.12
N PHE A 149 -1.92 -6.11 -8.76
CA PHE A 149 -1.69 -7.20 -9.69
C PHE A 149 -3.02 -7.93 -9.94
N LEU A 150 -3.21 -8.40 -11.18
CA LEU A 150 -4.28 -9.29 -11.58
C LEU A 150 -3.68 -10.65 -11.92
N ASP A 151 -4.30 -11.73 -11.45
CA ASP A 151 -3.93 -13.08 -11.87
C ASP A 151 -4.64 -13.50 -13.17
N SER A 152 -4.30 -14.69 -13.68
CA SER A 152 -4.92 -15.28 -14.88
C SER A 152 -6.44 -15.49 -14.78
N ARG A 153 -7.03 -15.38 -13.58
CA ARG A 153 -8.48 -15.49 -13.33
C ARG A 153 -9.13 -14.12 -13.12
N GLY A 154 -8.36 -13.03 -13.23
CA GLY A 154 -8.81 -11.67 -12.97
C GLY A 154 -8.95 -11.33 -11.49
N GLN A 155 -8.36 -12.14 -10.58
CA GLN A 155 -8.38 -11.84 -9.15
C GLN A 155 -7.32 -10.79 -8.83
N GLU A 156 -7.73 -9.73 -8.14
CA GLU A 156 -6.86 -8.62 -7.77
C GLU A 156 -6.14 -8.88 -6.44
N ASN A 157 -4.90 -8.40 -6.36
CA ASN A 157 -4.15 -8.26 -5.13
C ASN A 157 -3.32 -6.98 -5.17
N ALA A 158 -3.32 -6.19 -4.11
CA ALA A 158 -2.44 -5.02 -4.04
C ALA A 158 -0.96 -5.45 -4.19
N ALA A 159 -0.17 -4.63 -4.88
CA ALA A 159 1.27 -4.84 -4.98
C ALA A 159 1.89 -4.76 -3.57
N TYR A 160 2.80 -5.68 -3.25
CA TYR A 160 3.45 -5.68 -1.94
C TYR A 160 4.44 -4.53 -1.77
N TYR A 161 5.03 -4.10 -2.88
CA TYR A 161 6.00 -3.01 -2.95
C TYR A 161 5.72 -2.18 -4.20
N VAL A 162 5.78 -0.86 -4.06
CA VAL A 162 5.69 0.07 -5.19
C VAL A 162 6.79 1.11 -5.04
N HIS A 163 7.60 1.29 -6.08
CA HIS A 163 8.53 2.42 -6.15
C HIS A 163 7.97 3.45 -7.12
N ALA A 164 7.78 4.68 -6.66
CA ALA A 164 7.28 5.78 -7.46
C ALA A 164 8.42 6.76 -7.73
N THR A 165 8.78 6.89 -9.00
CA THR A 165 9.85 7.77 -9.47
C THR A 165 9.25 8.88 -10.33
N ARG A 166 9.44 10.14 -9.95
CA ARG A 166 9.22 11.27 -10.86
C ARG A 166 10.37 11.34 -11.86
N LEU A 167 10.06 11.36 -13.15
CA LEU A 167 11.03 11.38 -14.25
C LEU A 167 11.39 12.80 -14.67
N GLU A 168 10.41 13.71 -14.70
CA GLU A 168 10.55 15.12 -15.12
C GLU A 168 9.68 16.05 -14.28
#